data_AF-A0A7V2JDR4-F1
#
_entry.id   AF-A0A7V2JDR4-F1
#
_cell.length_a   1.000
_cell.length_b   1.000
_cell.length_c   1.000
_cell.angle_alpha   90.00
_cell.angle_beta   90.00
_cell.angle_gamma   90.00
#
_symmetry.space_group_name_H-M   'P 1'
#
loop_
_entity.id
_entity.type
_entity.pdbx_description
1 polymer ?
#
loop_
_entity_poly.entity_id
_entity_poly.type
_entity_poly.pdbx_seq_one_letter_code
_entity_poly.pdbx_strand_id
1 'polypeptide(L)'
;MAKVLRFFFISTIIFATLFFIFFNLYFKAQLSGLPKRIKDLELRLQESESKNSDLLQELTLKESELSDLKHKYEERISRLENVLKAKEKEIEQLNSQMEALNKKVGKSESVPCPNNDYLNLILGDVELSKGKFVKSAEFFEKVDISDIDLGGLKGYYEKRKERSFEKAGRELYLQGLKAFESKKYREAINYFLKSLKYSNKEIYYFDDLLYYLGLAYFRIDNYIESLSFFKKLLHTYQFSDYTDESLLKVAQIYEKLGDLEDALFYYKLLKSYGYSKIADKKIEEIQKRMQR
;
A
#
# COMPACT_ATOMS: atom_id res chain seq x y z
N MET A 1 -95.13 42.15 9.98
CA MET A 1 -94.35 41.18 10.79
C MET A 1 -94.48 39.74 10.28
N ALA A 2 -95.66 39.11 10.28
CA ALA A 2 -95.81 37.67 9.98
C ALA A 2 -95.32 37.19 8.58
N LYS A 3 -95.52 37.98 7.52
CA LYS A 3 -95.05 37.64 6.16
C LYS A 3 -93.52 37.64 6.05
N VAL A 4 -92.85 38.55 6.76
CA VAL A 4 -91.39 38.67 6.78
C VAL A 4 -90.79 37.46 7.50
N LEU A 5 -91.35 37.07 8.65
CA LEU A 5 -90.89 35.90 9.41
C LEU A 5 -91.05 34.57 8.62
N ARG A 6 -92.17 34.39 7.90
CA ARG A 6 -92.38 33.23 7.02
C ARG A 6 -91.37 33.19 5.86
N PHE A 7 -91.03 34.35 5.30
CA PHE A 7 -90.02 34.45 4.25
C PHE A 7 -88.63 34.03 4.75
N PHE A 8 -88.22 34.48 5.94
CA PHE A 8 -86.96 34.06 6.54
C PHE A 8 -86.92 32.55 6.84
N PHE A 9 -88.00 31.98 7.37
CA PHE A 9 -88.05 30.54 7.67
C PHE A 9 -87.97 29.67 6.41
N ILE A 10 -88.71 30.03 5.35
CA ILE A 10 -88.65 29.35 4.06
C ILE A 10 -87.26 29.50 3.42
N SER A 11 -86.65 30.70 3.51
CA SER A 11 -85.29 30.94 3.03
C SER A 11 -84.23 30.09 3.74
N THR A 12 -84.33 29.93 5.08
CA THR A 12 -83.41 29.07 5.83
C THR A 12 -83.54 27.59 5.47
N ILE A 13 -84.76 27.11 5.20
CA ILE A 13 -84.98 25.73 4.76
C ILE A 13 -84.39 25.51 3.36
N ILE A 14 -84.61 26.45 2.43
CA ILE A 14 -84.04 26.38 1.08
C ILE A 14 -82.51 26.43 1.13
N PHE A 15 -81.93 27.28 1.98
CA PHE A 15 -80.48 27.35 2.13
C PHE A 15 -79.91 26.06 2.74
N ALA A 16 -80.58 25.47 3.73
CA ALA A 16 -80.16 24.21 4.34
C ALA A 16 -80.24 23.03 3.35
N THR A 17 -81.28 22.97 2.51
CA THR A 17 -81.40 21.91 1.49
C THR A 17 -80.40 22.07 0.38
N LEU A 18 -80.17 23.30 -0.11
CA LEU A 18 -79.12 23.60 -1.10
C LEU A 18 -77.74 23.29 -0.55
N PHE A 19 -77.46 23.64 0.71
CA PHE A 19 -76.21 23.29 1.39
C PHE A 19 -76.05 21.77 1.50
N PHE A 20 -77.10 21.04 1.87
CA PHE A 20 -77.06 19.58 1.96
C PHE A 20 -76.84 18.90 0.60
N ILE A 21 -77.47 19.42 -0.47
CA ILE A 21 -77.27 18.96 -1.84
C ILE A 21 -75.84 19.25 -2.30
N PHE A 22 -75.36 20.47 -2.08
CA PHE A 22 -73.99 20.87 -2.42
C PHE A 22 -72.97 20.05 -1.63
N PHE A 23 -73.20 19.84 -0.34
CA PHE A 23 -72.35 19.01 0.52
C PHE A 23 -72.33 17.55 0.04
N ASN A 24 -73.48 16.98 -0.33
CA ASN A 24 -73.52 15.63 -0.92
C ASN A 24 -72.83 15.56 -2.28
N LEU A 25 -73.01 16.56 -3.15
CA LEU A 25 -72.33 16.63 -4.44
C LEU A 25 -70.81 16.76 -4.26
N TYR A 26 -70.38 17.60 -3.30
CA TYR A 26 -68.98 17.78 -2.94
C TYR A 26 -68.37 16.47 -2.39
N PHE A 27 -69.05 15.82 -1.44
CA PHE A 27 -68.60 14.53 -0.90
C PHE A 27 -68.56 13.42 -1.96
N LYS A 28 -69.57 13.37 -2.83
CA LYS A 28 -69.63 12.40 -3.94
C LYS A 28 -68.53 12.65 -4.96
N ALA A 29 -68.24 13.90 -5.29
CA ALA A 29 -67.11 14.26 -6.16
C ALA A 29 -65.78 13.81 -5.55
N GLN A 30 -65.59 14.05 -4.24
CA GLN A 30 -64.37 13.67 -3.53
C GLN A 30 -64.20 12.16 -3.37
N LEU A 31 -65.29 11.41 -3.18
CA LEU A 31 -65.28 9.94 -3.08
C LEU A 31 -65.21 9.23 -4.43
N SER A 32 -65.64 9.85 -5.53
CA SER A 32 -65.72 9.21 -6.84
C SER A 32 -64.37 8.70 -7.39
N GLY A 33 -63.26 9.31 -7.00
CA GLY A 33 -61.91 8.93 -7.42
C GLY A 33 -61.22 7.88 -6.55
N LEU A 34 -61.70 7.64 -5.32
CA LEU A 34 -61.07 6.71 -4.38
C LEU A 34 -61.06 5.25 -4.87
N PRO A 35 -62.17 4.68 -5.37
CA PRO A 35 -62.19 3.28 -5.80
C PRO A 35 -61.20 2.96 -6.92
N LYS A 36 -61.00 3.90 -7.86
CA LYS A 36 -60.00 3.77 -8.93
C LYS A 36 -58.58 3.77 -8.38
N ARG A 37 -58.29 4.65 -7.41
CA ARG A 37 -56.97 4.70 -6.75
C ARG A 37 -56.70 3.45 -5.91
N ILE A 38 -57.69 2.96 -5.18
CA ILE A 38 -57.60 1.71 -4.41
C ILE A 38 -57.30 0.55 -5.37
N LYS A 39 -58.03 0.44 -6.48
CA LYS A 39 -57.79 -0.61 -7.47
C LYS A 39 -56.40 -0.54 -8.12
N ASP A 40 -55.92 0.67 -8.42
CA ASP A 40 -54.55 0.87 -8.92
C ASP A 40 -53.49 0.49 -7.88
N LEU A 41 -53.71 0.81 -6.61
CA LEU A 41 -52.83 0.42 -5.51
C LEU A 41 -52.84 -1.10 -5.28
N GLU A 42 -54.00 -1.75 -5.33
CA GLU A 42 -54.14 -3.21 -5.25
C GLU A 42 -53.38 -3.90 -6.39
N LEU A 43 -53.52 -3.39 -7.63
CA LEU A 43 -52.82 -3.94 -8.79
C LEU A 43 -51.30 -3.81 -8.64
N ARG A 44 -50.80 -2.64 -8.22
CA ARG A 44 -49.37 -2.43 -7.96
C ARG A 44 -48.85 -3.29 -6.81
N LEU A 45 -49.65 -3.49 -5.76
CA LEU A 45 -49.29 -4.37 -4.65
C LEU A 45 -49.17 -5.81 -5.14
N GLN A 46 -50.13 -6.30 -5.91
CA GLN A 46 -50.11 -7.65 -6.49
C GLN A 46 -48.92 -7.83 -7.45
N GLU A 47 -48.60 -6.84 -8.29
CA GLU A 47 -47.40 -6.86 -9.12
C GLU A 47 -46.12 -6.89 -8.28
N SER A 48 -46.06 -6.15 -7.18
CA SER A 48 -44.92 -6.16 -6.26
C SER A 48 -44.77 -7.50 -5.55
N GLU A 49 -45.87 -8.12 -5.13
CA GLU A 49 -45.88 -9.44 -4.50
C GLU A 49 -45.40 -10.52 -5.47
N SER A 50 -45.86 -10.47 -6.73
CA SER A 50 -45.37 -11.38 -7.78
C SER A 50 -43.86 -11.23 -7.98
N LYS A 51 -43.36 -9.99 -8.13
CA LYS A 51 -41.91 -9.74 -8.30
C LYS A 51 -41.11 -10.22 -7.10
N ASN A 52 -41.61 -10.03 -5.88
CA ASN A 52 -40.95 -10.50 -4.67
C ASN A 52 -40.92 -12.03 -4.61
N SER A 53 -41.99 -12.71 -5.05
CA SER A 53 -42.03 -14.16 -5.15
C SER A 53 -41.01 -14.68 -6.18
N ASP A 54 -40.91 -14.06 -7.35
CA ASP A 54 -39.95 -14.42 -8.38
C ASP A 54 -38.50 -14.22 -7.88
N LEU A 55 -38.23 -13.11 -7.20
CA LEU A 55 -36.93 -12.82 -6.61
C LEU A 55 -36.57 -13.83 -5.51
N LEU A 56 -37.54 -14.24 -4.69
CA LEU A 56 -37.34 -15.25 -3.66
C LEU A 56 -36.98 -16.60 -4.30
N GLN A 57 -37.65 -16.98 -5.39
CA GLN A 57 -37.33 -18.19 -6.12
C GLN A 57 -35.91 -18.13 -6.71
N GLU A 58 -35.52 -17.01 -7.31
CA GLU A 58 -34.16 -16.82 -7.82
C GLU A 58 -33.10 -16.91 -6.71
N LEU A 59 -33.36 -16.30 -5.55
CA LEU A 59 -32.49 -16.39 -4.38
C LEU A 59 -32.34 -17.84 -3.90
N THR A 60 -33.43 -18.60 -3.80
CA THR A 60 -33.36 -20.01 -3.39
C THR A 60 -32.56 -20.86 -4.37
N LEU A 61 -32.67 -20.58 -5.67
CA LEU A 61 -31.89 -21.28 -6.70
C LEU A 61 -30.40 -20.92 -6.59
N LYS A 62 -30.07 -19.65 -6.38
CA LYS A 62 -28.69 -19.18 -6.17
C LYS A 62 -28.08 -19.75 -4.89
N GLU A 63 -28.85 -19.88 -3.81
CA GLU A 63 -28.41 -20.52 -2.58
C GLU A 63 -28.08 -22.00 -2.78
N SER A 64 -28.90 -22.74 -3.55
CA SER A 64 -28.61 -24.13 -3.93
C SER A 64 -27.33 -24.24 -4.77
N GLU A 65 -27.19 -23.41 -5.81
CA GLU A 65 -25.97 -23.37 -6.64
C GLU A 65 -24.72 -23.07 -5.81
N LEU A 66 -24.83 -22.13 -4.86
CA LEU A 66 -23.74 -21.77 -3.95
C LEU A 66 -23.36 -22.95 -3.03
N SER A 67 -24.36 -23.67 -2.52
CA SER A 67 -24.15 -24.85 -1.67
C SER A 67 -23.43 -25.96 -2.44
N ASP A 68 -23.87 -26.27 -3.66
CA ASP A 68 -23.23 -27.28 -4.51
C ASP A 68 -21.78 -26.89 -4.84
N LEU A 69 -21.56 -25.61 -5.14
CA LEU A 69 -20.24 -25.08 -5.43
C LEU A 69 -19.32 -25.15 -4.19
N LYS A 70 -19.85 -24.84 -3.01
CA LYS A 70 -19.14 -24.95 -1.74
C LYS A 70 -18.71 -26.39 -1.46
N HIS A 71 -19.62 -27.35 -1.60
CA HIS A 71 -19.32 -28.77 -1.44
C HIS A 71 -18.23 -29.22 -2.42
N LYS A 72 -18.27 -28.78 -3.69
CA LYS A 72 -17.24 -29.09 -4.69
C LYS A 72 -15.87 -28.54 -4.33
N TYR A 73 -15.80 -27.34 -3.74
CA TYR A 73 -14.55 -26.76 -3.26
C TYR A 73 -14.02 -27.48 -2.02
N GLU A 74 -14.89 -27.82 -1.07
CA GLU A 74 -14.53 -28.61 0.13
C GLU A 74 -13.97 -29.98 -0.25
N GLU A 75 -14.58 -30.67 -1.20
CA GLU A 75 -14.06 -31.93 -1.73
C GLU A 75 -12.69 -31.76 -2.38
N ARG A 76 -12.49 -30.70 -3.17
CA ARG A 76 -11.20 -30.42 -3.81
C ARG A 76 -10.12 -30.08 -2.78
N ILE A 77 -10.45 -29.34 -1.73
CA ILE A 77 -9.53 -29.04 -0.62
C ILE A 77 -9.11 -30.34 0.07
N SER A 78 -10.07 -31.21 0.44
CA SER A 78 -9.77 -32.51 1.05
C SER A 78 -8.87 -33.40 0.17
N ARG A 79 -9.14 -33.44 -1.14
CA ARG A 79 -8.25 -34.14 -2.10
C ARG A 79 -6.85 -33.55 -2.11
N LEU A 80 -6.70 -32.23 -2.11
CA LEU A 80 -5.40 -31.55 -2.10
C LEU A 80 -4.64 -31.80 -0.78
N GLU A 81 -5.31 -31.77 0.37
CA GLU A 81 -4.71 -32.08 1.66
C GLU A 81 -4.19 -33.52 1.72
N ASN A 82 -4.93 -34.48 1.17
CA ASN A 82 -4.48 -35.87 1.08
C ASN A 82 -3.25 -36.02 0.18
N VAL A 83 -3.20 -35.31 -0.94
CA VAL A 83 -2.03 -35.30 -1.83
C VAL A 83 -0.82 -34.65 -1.15
N LEU A 84 -1.00 -33.53 -0.44
CA LEU A 84 0.06 -32.87 0.31
C LEU A 84 0.66 -33.80 1.37
N LYS A 85 -0.19 -34.46 2.17
CA LYS A 85 0.27 -35.45 3.17
C LYS A 85 1.04 -36.61 2.54
N ALA A 86 0.60 -37.09 1.37
CA ALA A 86 1.33 -38.14 0.65
C ALA A 86 2.71 -37.66 0.18
N LYS A 87 2.80 -36.43 -0.32
CA LYS A 87 4.06 -35.81 -0.78
C LYS A 87 5.01 -35.50 0.36
N GLU A 88 4.50 -35.07 1.51
CA GLU A 88 5.31 -34.87 2.72
C GLU A 88 5.98 -36.18 3.18
N LYS A 89 5.23 -37.29 3.18
CA LYS A 89 5.80 -38.62 3.48
C LYS A 89 6.85 -39.05 2.47
N GLU A 90 6.65 -38.77 1.18
CA GLU A 90 7.64 -39.07 0.13
C GLU A 90 8.94 -38.29 0.34
N ILE A 91 8.85 -37.00 0.71
CA ILE A 91 10.00 -36.17 1.05
C ILE A 91 10.74 -36.72 2.28
N GLU A 92 10.02 -37.12 3.32
CA GLU A 92 10.60 -37.68 4.53
C GLU A 92 11.35 -38.99 4.24
N GLN A 93 10.77 -39.86 3.40
CA GLN A 93 11.41 -41.09 2.93
C GLN A 93 12.68 -40.78 2.12
N LEU A 94 12.62 -39.85 1.17
CA LEU A 94 13.79 -39.46 0.38
C LEU A 94 14.91 -38.88 1.26
N ASN A 95 14.56 -38.07 2.27
CA ASN A 95 15.54 -37.53 3.21
C ASN A 95 16.22 -38.63 4.03
N SER A 96 15.45 -39.61 4.51
CA SER A 96 16.02 -40.76 5.22
C SER A 96 16.96 -41.60 4.34
N GLN A 97 16.61 -41.76 3.05
CA GLN A 97 17.45 -42.45 2.08
C GLN A 97 18.73 -41.65 1.78
N MET A 98 18.63 -40.33 1.64
CA MET A 98 19.77 -39.43 1.44
C MET A 98 20.73 -39.49 2.63
N GLU A 99 20.23 -39.47 3.87
CA GLU A 99 21.08 -39.62 5.06
C GLU A 99 21.77 -40.99 5.12
N ALA A 100 21.05 -42.06 4.77
CA ALA A 100 21.60 -43.41 4.72
C ALA A 100 22.67 -43.56 3.62
N LEU A 101 22.46 -42.93 2.46
CA LEU A 101 23.45 -42.85 1.38
C LEU A 101 24.67 -42.02 1.79
N ASN A 102 24.46 -40.86 2.40
CA ASN A 102 25.55 -40.00 2.90
C ASN A 102 26.42 -40.70 3.94
N LYS A 103 25.84 -41.53 4.81
CA LYS A 103 26.60 -42.38 5.74
C LYS A 103 27.40 -43.48 5.03
N LYS A 104 26.90 -44.02 3.91
CA LYS A 104 27.60 -45.02 3.08
C LYS A 104 28.70 -44.41 2.21
N VAL A 105 28.56 -43.15 1.82
CA VAL A 105 29.54 -42.38 1.03
C VAL A 105 30.71 -41.86 1.90
N GLY A 106 30.76 -42.23 3.19
CA GLY A 106 31.90 -41.98 4.06
C GLY A 106 33.20 -42.58 3.49
N LYS A 107 34.05 -41.70 2.94
CA LYS A 107 35.36 -41.89 2.27
C LYS A 107 35.33 -41.87 0.73
N SER A 108 34.93 -40.74 0.16
CA SER A 108 35.54 -40.20 -1.06
C SER A 108 35.59 -38.69 -0.90
N GLU A 109 36.79 -38.12 -0.92
CA GLU A 109 36.99 -36.69 -1.01
C GLU A 109 36.47 -36.17 -2.37
N SER A 110 36.03 -34.90 -2.39
CA SER A 110 35.66 -34.04 -3.52
C SER A 110 34.17 -33.93 -3.95
N VAL A 111 33.78 -32.64 -4.05
CA VAL A 111 32.59 -31.99 -4.63
C VAL A 111 31.33 -31.90 -3.75
N PRO A 112 31.17 -30.78 -3.00
CA PRO A 112 29.86 -30.34 -2.55
C PRO A 112 29.01 -29.95 -3.78
N CYS A 113 27.80 -30.48 -3.90
CA CYS A 113 26.76 -29.92 -4.75
C CYS A 113 25.78 -29.11 -3.88
N PRO A 114 25.96 -27.78 -3.72
CA PRO A 114 24.95 -26.90 -3.16
C PRO A 114 23.94 -26.54 -4.25
N ASN A 115 22.81 -27.24 -4.27
CA ASN A 115 21.80 -27.19 -5.33
C ASN A 115 21.08 -25.82 -5.49
N ASN A 116 21.42 -24.80 -4.69
CA ASN A 116 20.78 -23.49 -4.70
C ASN A 116 21.68 -22.38 -5.28
N ASP A 117 23.00 -22.45 -5.07
CA ASP A 117 23.89 -21.32 -5.41
C ASP A 117 24.16 -21.24 -6.91
N TYR A 118 24.53 -22.35 -7.55
CA TYR A 118 24.68 -22.43 -9.00
C TYR A 118 23.36 -22.11 -9.72
N LEU A 119 22.22 -22.54 -9.14
CA LEU A 119 20.89 -22.21 -9.68
C LEU A 119 20.62 -20.71 -9.59
N ASN A 120 20.91 -20.06 -8.46
CA ASN A 120 20.76 -18.62 -8.30
C ASN A 120 21.69 -17.84 -9.24
N LEU A 121 22.92 -18.33 -9.50
CA LEU A 121 23.81 -17.74 -10.50
C LEU A 121 23.22 -17.80 -11.91
N ILE A 122 22.68 -18.96 -12.31
CA ILE A 122 22.05 -19.14 -13.63
C ILE A 122 20.78 -18.30 -13.75
N LEU A 123 19.91 -18.31 -12.74
CA LEU A 123 18.67 -17.53 -12.74
C LEU A 123 18.94 -16.03 -12.75
N GLY A 124 19.92 -15.57 -11.96
CA GLY A 124 20.40 -14.19 -12.00
C GLY A 124 20.84 -13.81 -13.42
N ASP A 125 21.66 -14.66 -14.05
CA ASP A 125 22.17 -14.39 -15.39
C ASP A 125 21.06 -14.38 -16.48
N VAL A 126 20.07 -15.26 -16.35
CA VAL A 126 18.90 -15.32 -17.21
C VAL A 126 18.05 -14.06 -17.06
N GLU A 127 17.75 -13.61 -15.83
CA GLU A 127 16.96 -12.40 -15.60
C GLU A 127 17.72 -11.14 -16.03
N LEU A 128 19.04 -11.10 -15.87
CA LEU A 128 19.89 -10.03 -16.37
C LEU A 128 19.78 -9.90 -17.90
N SER A 129 19.80 -11.04 -18.58
CA SER A 129 19.69 -11.11 -20.05
C SER A 129 18.30 -10.71 -20.55
N LYS A 130 17.25 -10.88 -19.73
CA LYS A 130 15.89 -10.36 -19.99
C LYS A 130 15.74 -8.87 -19.67
N GLY A 131 16.77 -8.21 -19.16
CA GLY A 131 16.72 -6.80 -18.72
C GLY A 131 15.98 -6.58 -17.40
N LYS A 132 15.72 -7.63 -16.61
CA LYS A 132 15.03 -7.53 -15.31
C LYS A 132 16.06 -7.39 -14.19
N PHE A 133 16.65 -6.20 -14.07
CA PHE A 133 17.84 -5.97 -13.24
C PHE A 133 17.58 -6.21 -11.74
N VAL A 134 16.44 -5.75 -11.21
CA VAL A 134 16.10 -5.96 -9.79
C VAL A 134 16.00 -7.44 -9.43
N LYS A 135 15.28 -8.24 -10.25
CA LYS A 135 15.15 -9.69 -10.02
C LYS A 135 16.49 -10.41 -10.15
N SER A 136 17.28 -10.02 -11.13
CA SER A 136 18.64 -10.51 -11.30
C SER A 136 19.50 -10.24 -10.05
N ALA A 137 19.43 -9.02 -9.50
CA ALA A 137 20.16 -8.66 -8.29
C ALA A 137 19.70 -9.49 -7.08
N GLU A 138 18.39 -9.72 -6.92
CA GLU A 138 17.84 -10.57 -5.85
C GLU A 138 18.37 -12.02 -5.90
N PHE A 139 18.62 -12.56 -7.09
CA PHE A 139 19.24 -13.89 -7.23
C PHE A 139 20.73 -13.85 -6.89
N PHE A 140 21.48 -12.89 -7.44
CA PHE A 140 22.91 -12.76 -7.16
C PHE A 140 23.24 -12.38 -5.71
N GLU A 141 22.31 -11.74 -5.00
CA GLU A 141 22.44 -11.42 -3.58
C GLU A 141 22.49 -12.67 -2.70
N LYS A 142 21.73 -13.70 -3.06
CA LYS A 142 21.66 -14.97 -2.30
C LYS A 142 22.93 -15.79 -2.37
N VAL A 143 23.85 -15.39 -3.24
CA VAL A 143 25.05 -16.16 -3.56
C VAL A 143 26.28 -15.39 -3.10
N ASP A 144 27.07 -16.02 -2.23
CA ASP A 144 28.44 -15.61 -2.00
C ASP A 144 29.34 -16.27 -3.05
N ILE A 145 29.77 -15.48 -4.04
CA ILE A 145 30.62 -15.95 -5.13
C ILE A 145 32.02 -16.32 -4.61
N SER A 146 32.44 -15.82 -3.44
CA SER A 146 33.76 -16.12 -2.90
C SER A 146 33.87 -17.55 -2.37
N ASP A 147 32.75 -18.12 -1.92
CA ASP A 147 32.66 -19.46 -1.33
C ASP A 147 32.48 -20.60 -2.35
N ILE A 148 32.29 -20.26 -3.65
CA ILE A 148 31.99 -21.23 -4.71
C ILE A 148 33.21 -21.43 -5.60
N ASP A 149 33.59 -22.69 -5.80
CA ASP A 149 34.55 -23.05 -6.84
C ASP A 149 33.87 -22.97 -8.22
N LEU A 150 34.04 -21.82 -8.87
CA LEU A 150 33.58 -21.53 -10.23
C LEU A 150 34.69 -21.70 -11.27
N GLY A 151 35.91 -22.05 -10.86
CA GLY A 151 37.10 -22.02 -11.73
C GLY A 151 37.16 -20.73 -12.57
N GLY A 152 37.31 -20.89 -13.89
CA GLY A 152 37.40 -19.77 -14.83
C GLY A 152 36.12 -18.92 -14.97
N LEU A 153 34.96 -19.38 -14.46
CA LEU A 153 33.70 -18.64 -14.52
C LEU A 153 33.54 -17.61 -13.41
N LYS A 154 34.42 -17.60 -12.40
CA LYS A 154 34.31 -16.70 -11.25
C LYS A 154 34.23 -15.23 -11.69
N GLY A 155 35.21 -14.77 -12.47
CA GLY A 155 35.24 -13.38 -12.98
C GLY A 155 34.06 -13.04 -13.91
N TYR A 156 33.52 -14.03 -14.64
CA TYR A 156 32.32 -13.83 -15.44
C TYR A 156 31.11 -13.51 -14.56
N TYR A 157 30.88 -14.29 -13.49
CA TYR A 157 29.75 -14.07 -12.60
C TYR A 157 29.91 -12.85 -11.70
N GLU A 158 31.13 -12.52 -11.26
CA GLU A 158 31.42 -11.28 -10.54
C GLU A 158 31.04 -10.05 -11.37
N LYS A 159 31.49 -9.99 -12.63
CA LYS A 159 31.15 -8.90 -13.55
C LYS A 159 29.65 -8.82 -13.86
N ARG A 160 28.99 -9.98 -13.99
CA ARG A 160 27.53 -10.05 -14.19
C ARG A 160 26.77 -9.55 -12.95
N LYS A 161 27.19 -9.95 -11.75
CA LYS A 161 26.64 -9.49 -10.46
C LYS A 161 26.81 -7.99 -10.28
N GLU A 162 28.00 -7.46 -10.52
CA GLU A 162 28.28 -6.02 -10.46
C GLU A 162 27.35 -5.23 -11.39
N ARG A 163 27.29 -5.62 -12.67
CA ARG A 163 26.41 -4.97 -13.65
C ARG A 163 24.94 -5.06 -13.25
N SER A 164 24.52 -6.18 -12.68
CA SER A 164 23.16 -6.37 -12.19
C SER A 164 22.86 -5.42 -11.04
N PHE A 165 23.76 -5.32 -10.07
CA PHE A 165 23.63 -4.49 -8.88
C PHE A 165 23.59 -3.00 -9.23
N GLU A 166 24.50 -2.55 -10.09
CA GLU A 166 24.54 -1.15 -10.56
C GLU A 166 23.21 -0.73 -11.20
N LYS A 167 22.68 -1.55 -12.12
CA LYS A 167 21.43 -1.26 -12.82
C LYS A 167 20.21 -1.37 -11.92
N ALA A 168 20.15 -2.40 -11.07
CA ALA A 168 19.08 -2.57 -10.10
C ALA A 168 19.03 -1.40 -9.11
N GLY A 169 20.20 -0.97 -8.60
CA GLY A 169 20.33 0.18 -7.72
C GLY A 169 19.73 1.43 -8.34
N ARG A 170 20.03 1.70 -9.62
CA ARG A 170 19.50 2.86 -10.35
C ARG A 170 17.99 2.78 -10.55
N GLU A 171 17.47 1.62 -10.96
CA GLU A 171 16.02 1.44 -11.14
C GLU A 171 15.25 1.64 -9.83
N LEU A 172 15.76 1.07 -8.73
CA LEU A 172 15.16 1.22 -7.42
C LEU A 172 15.22 2.66 -6.91
N TYR A 173 16.31 3.39 -7.18
CA TYR A 173 16.39 4.81 -6.89
C TYR A 173 15.29 5.59 -7.61
N LEU A 174 15.11 5.38 -8.91
CA LEU A 174 14.06 6.05 -9.70
C LEU A 174 12.64 5.69 -9.19
N GLN A 175 12.41 4.44 -8.79
CA GLN A 175 11.14 4.02 -8.17
C GLN A 175 10.93 4.73 -6.83
N GLY A 176 11.98 4.86 -6.02
CA GLY A 176 11.96 5.61 -4.77
C GLY A 176 11.62 7.08 -4.99
N LEU A 177 12.22 7.75 -5.98
CA LEU A 177 11.90 9.13 -6.33
C LEU A 177 10.42 9.29 -6.71
N LYS A 178 9.91 8.42 -7.58
CA LYS A 178 8.49 8.44 -7.98
C LYS A 178 7.55 8.26 -6.79
N ALA A 179 7.88 7.34 -5.88
CA ALA A 179 7.11 7.13 -4.65
C ALA A 179 7.20 8.36 -3.71
N PHE A 180 8.37 8.99 -3.62
CA PHE A 180 8.60 10.21 -2.84
C PHE A 180 7.78 11.40 -3.35
N GLU A 181 7.78 11.64 -4.66
CA GLU A 181 6.95 12.65 -5.33
C GLU A 181 5.46 12.42 -5.08
N SER A 182 5.06 11.14 -5.07
CA SER A 182 3.70 10.71 -4.73
C SER A 182 3.38 10.81 -3.23
N LYS A 183 4.29 11.36 -2.41
CA LYS A 183 4.21 11.47 -0.94
C LYS A 183 4.08 10.12 -0.21
N LYS A 184 4.37 9.01 -0.87
CA LYS A 184 4.38 7.65 -0.29
C LYS A 184 5.72 7.38 0.38
N TYR A 185 6.02 8.13 1.44
CA TYR A 185 7.36 8.17 2.02
C TYR A 185 7.88 6.83 2.54
N ARG A 186 7.03 5.99 3.15
CA ARG A 186 7.44 4.64 3.61
C ARG A 186 7.81 3.73 2.43
N GLU A 187 7.07 3.82 1.33
CA GLU A 187 7.37 3.06 0.13
C GLU A 187 8.67 3.56 -0.52
N ALA A 188 8.86 4.88 -0.58
CA ALA A 188 10.09 5.49 -1.07
C ALA A 188 11.32 5.03 -0.27
N ILE A 189 11.24 5.03 1.07
CA ILE A 189 12.30 4.52 1.94
C ILE A 189 12.66 3.08 1.59
N ASN A 190 11.68 2.20 1.39
CA ASN A 190 11.94 0.80 1.04
C ASN A 190 12.71 0.67 -0.27
N TYR A 191 12.33 1.42 -1.30
CA TYR A 191 13.05 1.41 -2.57
C TYR A 191 14.46 2.00 -2.45
N PHE A 192 14.61 3.11 -1.74
CA PHE A 192 15.90 3.74 -1.54
C PHE A 192 16.86 2.88 -0.72
N LEU A 193 16.40 2.18 0.32
CA LEU A 193 17.24 1.25 1.09
C LEU A 193 17.70 0.06 0.23
N LYS A 194 16.83 -0.48 -0.62
CA LYS A 194 17.22 -1.51 -1.58
C LYS A 194 18.21 -0.98 -2.61
N SER A 195 18.01 0.25 -3.09
CA SER A 195 18.97 0.93 -3.97
C SER A 195 20.34 1.04 -3.28
N LEU A 196 20.38 1.53 -2.04
CA LEU A 196 21.60 1.69 -1.24
C LEU A 196 22.35 0.38 -1.06
N LYS A 197 21.64 -0.74 -0.96
CA LYS A 197 22.22 -2.09 -0.83
C LYS A 197 22.92 -2.56 -2.10
N TYR A 198 22.35 -2.26 -3.28
CA TYR A 198 22.91 -2.69 -4.56
C TYR A 198 23.86 -1.64 -5.17
N SER A 199 23.89 -0.44 -4.63
CA SER A 199 24.76 0.64 -5.09
C SER A 199 26.13 0.59 -4.42
N ASN A 200 27.19 0.71 -5.22
CA ASN A 200 28.52 1.02 -4.71
C ASN A 200 28.62 2.52 -4.37
N LYS A 201 29.47 2.88 -3.41
CA LYS A 201 29.67 4.27 -2.94
C LYS A 201 30.20 5.23 -4.00
N GLU A 202 30.82 4.68 -5.06
CA GLU A 202 31.40 5.44 -6.16
C GLU A 202 30.37 5.85 -7.24
N ILE A 203 29.10 5.53 -7.04
CA ILE A 203 28.05 5.83 -8.01
C ILE A 203 27.61 7.29 -7.92
N TYR A 204 27.42 7.92 -9.07
CA TYR A 204 27.13 9.36 -9.24
C TYR A 204 25.93 9.91 -8.45
N TYR A 205 24.92 9.10 -8.12
CA TYR A 205 23.69 9.56 -7.44
C TYR A 205 23.65 9.22 -5.93
N PHE A 206 24.79 8.80 -5.36
CA PHE A 206 24.80 8.29 -4.00
C PHE A 206 24.52 9.38 -2.95
N ASP A 207 24.96 10.61 -3.18
CA ASP A 207 24.61 11.77 -2.36
C ASP A 207 23.12 12.11 -2.48
N ASP A 208 22.53 12.15 -3.69
CA ASP A 208 21.09 12.28 -3.86
C ASP A 208 20.34 11.22 -3.02
N LEU A 209 20.76 9.97 -3.13
CA LEU A 209 20.12 8.84 -2.46
C LEU A 209 20.12 9.01 -0.94
N LEU A 210 21.26 9.42 -0.36
CA LEU A 210 21.36 9.72 1.08
C LEU A 210 20.46 10.89 1.47
N TYR A 211 20.43 11.95 0.67
CA TYR A 211 19.58 13.12 0.90
C TYR A 211 18.09 12.76 0.87
N TYR A 212 17.63 12.05 -0.17
CA TYR A 212 16.23 11.64 -0.29
C TYR A 212 15.82 10.62 0.77
N LEU A 213 16.71 9.73 1.21
CA LEU A 213 16.48 8.89 2.39
C LEU A 213 16.27 9.75 3.65
N GLY A 214 17.20 10.68 3.92
CA GLY A 214 17.12 11.59 5.04
C GLY A 214 15.80 12.38 5.04
N LEU A 215 15.41 12.92 3.88
CA LEU A 215 14.14 13.63 3.71
C LEU A 215 12.92 12.73 3.90
N ALA A 216 12.93 11.51 3.36
CA ALA A 216 11.80 10.61 3.46
C ALA A 216 11.55 10.20 4.91
N TYR A 217 12.61 9.90 5.66
CA TYR A 217 12.55 9.66 7.10
C TYR A 217 12.07 10.90 7.88
N PHE A 218 12.57 12.09 7.54
CA PHE A 218 12.10 13.36 8.12
C PHE A 218 10.60 13.56 7.93
N ARG A 219 10.08 13.24 6.74
CA ARG A 219 8.65 13.41 6.38
C ARG A 219 7.72 12.47 7.11
N ILE A 220 8.23 11.39 7.69
CA ILE A 220 7.46 10.46 8.53
C ILE A 220 7.79 10.63 10.02
N ASP A 221 8.39 11.77 10.38
CA ASP A 221 8.82 12.14 11.74
C ASP A 221 9.80 11.14 12.38
N ASN A 222 10.47 10.32 11.57
CA ASN A 222 11.52 9.44 12.04
C ASN A 222 12.87 10.18 12.01
N TYR A 223 13.08 10.97 13.06
CA TYR A 223 14.18 11.91 13.17
C TYR A 223 15.55 11.27 13.39
N ILE A 224 15.62 10.11 14.05
CA ILE A 224 16.89 9.42 14.34
C ILE A 224 17.51 8.91 13.03
N GLU A 225 16.74 8.17 12.24
CA GLU A 225 17.18 7.65 10.95
C GLU A 225 17.44 8.79 9.97
N SER A 226 16.60 9.83 9.99
CA SER A 226 16.82 11.03 9.17
C SER A 226 18.17 11.68 9.46
N LEU A 227 18.52 11.88 10.73
CA LEU A 227 19.83 12.40 11.16
C LEU A 227 20.97 11.51 10.67
N SER A 228 20.84 10.19 10.80
CA SER A 228 21.85 9.23 10.36
C SER A 228 22.20 9.43 8.88
N PHE A 229 21.19 9.51 8.01
CA PHE A 229 21.42 9.66 6.57
C PHE A 229 21.96 11.04 6.19
N PHE A 230 21.44 12.13 6.76
CA PHE A 230 21.98 13.47 6.49
C PHE A 230 23.41 13.64 7.00
N LYS A 231 23.73 13.16 8.20
CA LYS A 231 25.11 13.20 8.72
C LYS A 231 26.05 12.37 7.86
N LYS A 232 25.60 11.21 7.37
CA LYS A 232 26.38 10.38 6.44
C LYS A 232 26.66 11.13 5.13
N LEU A 233 25.68 11.87 4.60
CA LEU A 233 25.88 12.72 3.43
C LEU A 233 26.93 13.79 3.72
N LEU A 234 26.77 14.56 4.80
CA LEU A 234 27.69 15.64 5.16
C LEU A 234 29.12 15.17 5.40
N HIS A 235 29.29 13.96 5.95
CA HIS A 235 30.61 13.36 6.16
C HIS A 235 31.23 12.82 4.87
N THR A 236 30.43 12.21 3.98
CA THR A 236 30.94 11.49 2.81
C THR A 236 31.06 12.40 1.57
N TYR A 237 30.14 13.36 1.42
CA TYR A 237 30.00 14.23 0.26
C TYR A 237 29.90 15.70 0.71
N GLN A 238 30.96 16.19 1.37
CA GLN A 238 31.04 17.53 1.97
C GLN A 238 30.84 18.72 1.01
N PHE A 239 30.86 18.47 -0.30
CA PHE A 239 30.66 19.47 -1.37
C PHE A 239 29.48 19.09 -2.30
N SER A 240 28.56 18.24 -1.83
CA SER A 240 27.33 17.92 -2.57
C SER A 240 26.42 19.14 -2.66
N ASP A 241 25.63 19.23 -3.73
CA ASP A 241 24.58 20.26 -3.91
C ASP A 241 23.54 20.23 -2.77
N TYR A 242 23.46 19.13 -2.02
CA TYR A 242 22.56 18.97 -0.87
C TYR A 242 23.18 19.34 0.48
N THR A 243 24.43 19.81 0.52
CA THR A 243 25.15 20.06 1.78
C THR A 243 24.41 21.08 2.64
N ASP A 244 24.04 22.22 2.06
CA ASP A 244 23.39 23.31 2.79
C ASP A 244 22.00 22.90 3.31
N GLU A 245 21.22 22.23 2.47
CA GLU A 245 19.91 21.77 2.87
C GLU A 245 20.00 20.66 3.93
N SER A 246 20.97 19.77 3.82
CA SER A 246 21.22 18.73 4.81
C SER A 246 21.63 19.33 6.16
N LEU A 247 22.50 20.34 6.18
CA LEU A 247 22.84 21.08 7.40
C LEU A 247 21.62 21.73 8.04
N LEU A 248 20.79 22.39 7.23
CA LEU A 248 19.53 22.97 7.70
C LEU A 248 18.59 21.91 8.27
N LYS A 249 18.45 20.76 7.61
CA LYS A 249 17.59 19.65 8.06
C LYS A 249 18.09 19.07 9.38
N VAL A 250 19.39 18.83 9.51
CA VAL A 250 20.00 18.35 10.75
C VAL A 250 19.72 19.32 11.91
N ALA A 251 19.94 20.62 11.71
CA ALA A 251 19.65 21.63 12.73
C ALA A 251 18.16 21.64 13.13
N GLN A 252 17.26 21.59 12.14
CA GLN A 252 15.81 21.51 12.37
C GLN A 252 15.39 20.25 13.14
N ILE A 253 16.04 19.11 12.87
CA ILE A 253 15.76 17.87 13.59
C ILE A 253 16.19 17.99 15.05
N TYR A 254 17.39 18.52 15.31
CA TYR A 254 17.84 18.74 16.68
C TYR A 254 16.95 19.69 17.47
N GLU A 255 16.47 20.78 16.85
CA GLU A 255 15.45 21.64 17.46
C GLU A 255 14.18 20.87 17.85
N LYS A 256 13.73 19.95 16.99
CA LYS A 256 12.54 19.12 17.22
C LYS A 256 12.76 18.08 18.32
N LEU A 257 13.98 17.58 18.47
CA LEU A 257 14.38 16.67 19.54
C LEU A 257 14.65 17.40 20.87
N GLY A 258 14.68 18.74 20.86
CA GLY A 258 14.94 19.57 22.04
C GLY A 258 16.43 19.78 22.35
N ASP A 259 17.33 19.26 21.51
CA ASP A 259 18.77 19.45 21.64
C ASP A 259 19.17 20.79 21.01
N LEU A 260 19.11 21.84 21.81
CA LEU A 260 19.38 23.19 21.35
C LEU A 260 20.87 23.45 21.12
N GLU A 261 21.75 22.71 21.78
CA GLU A 261 23.20 22.85 21.64
C GLU A 261 23.65 22.36 20.26
N ASP A 262 23.25 21.14 19.89
CA ASP A 262 23.54 20.59 18.56
C ASP A 262 22.83 21.41 17.47
N ALA A 263 21.56 21.81 17.68
CA ALA A 263 20.87 22.66 16.72
C ALA A 263 21.65 23.96 16.44
N LEU A 264 22.12 24.64 17.50
CA LEU A 264 22.91 25.86 17.38
C LEU A 264 24.24 25.63 16.65
N PHE A 265 24.91 24.51 16.94
CA PHE A 265 26.13 24.12 16.24
C PHE A 265 25.91 24.00 14.72
N TYR A 266 24.89 23.24 14.31
CA TYR A 266 24.61 23.04 12.88
C TYR A 266 24.12 24.30 12.17
N TYR A 267 23.39 25.19 12.84
CA TYR A 267 23.06 26.50 12.26
C TYR A 267 24.28 27.39 12.05
N LYS A 268 25.24 27.39 12.98
CA LYS A 268 26.51 28.11 12.81
C LYS A 268 27.33 27.53 11.67
N LEU A 269 27.34 26.20 11.54
CA LEU A 269 28.02 25.53 10.43
C LEU A 269 27.36 25.90 9.08
N LEU A 270 26.03 25.90 9.00
CA LEU A 270 25.31 26.37 7.81
C LEU A 270 25.67 27.83 7.45
N LYS A 271 25.82 28.69 8.45
CA LYS A 271 26.25 30.08 8.24
C LYS A 271 27.64 30.17 7.63
N SER A 272 28.60 29.35 8.06
CA SER A 272 29.96 29.39 7.51
C SER A 272 30.03 28.92 6.04
N TYR A 273 29.04 28.17 5.57
CA TYR A 273 28.89 27.77 4.16
C TYR A 273 28.25 28.86 3.27
N GLY A 274 27.87 30.02 3.83
CA GLY A 274 27.41 31.18 3.06
C GLY A 274 25.91 31.52 3.21
N TYR A 275 25.14 30.74 3.97
CA TYR A 275 23.70 30.97 4.17
C TYR A 275 23.39 31.79 5.41
N SER A 276 23.81 33.06 5.41
CA SER A 276 23.71 33.91 6.60
C SER A 276 22.26 34.16 7.02
N LYS A 277 21.36 34.58 6.13
CA LYS A 277 20.07 35.17 6.55
C LYS A 277 19.13 34.21 7.30
N ILE A 278 19.03 32.95 6.88
CA ILE A 278 18.18 31.94 7.56
C ILE A 278 18.86 31.49 8.86
N ALA A 279 20.17 31.24 8.81
CA ALA A 279 20.94 30.78 9.95
C ALA A 279 20.97 31.84 11.06
N ASP A 280 21.18 33.12 10.72
CA ASP A 280 21.26 34.24 11.68
C ASP A 280 19.99 34.34 12.53
N LYS A 281 18.81 34.34 11.88
CA LYS A 281 17.52 34.39 12.57
C LYS A 281 17.35 33.20 13.51
N LYS A 282 17.74 31.99 13.08
CA LYS A 282 17.60 30.77 13.87
C LYS A 282 18.57 30.69 15.05
N ILE A 283 19.80 31.17 14.86
CA ILE A 283 20.81 31.30 15.92
C ILE A 283 20.30 32.20 17.04
N GLU A 284 19.80 33.40 16.70
CA GLU A 284 19.25 34.34 17.70
C GLU A 284 18.04 33.76 18.46
N GLU A 285 17.15 33.07 17.74
CA GLU A 285 15.97 32.42 18.33
C GLU A 285 16.35 31.36 19.37
N ILE A 286 17.29 30.48 19.02
CA ILE A 286 17.75 29.41 19.91
C ILE A 286 18.48 29.98 21.12
N GLN A 287 19.36 30.98 20.93
CA GLN A 287 20.07 31.62 22.04
C GLN A 287 19.12 32.24 23.07
N LYS A 288 18.04 32.89 22.62
CA LYS A 288 17.00 33.43 23.52
C LYS A 288 16.25 32.32 24.27
N ARG A 289 16.01 31.18 23.63
CA ARG A 289 15.36 30.02 24.27
C ARG A 289 16.23 29.38 25.34
N MET A 290 17.55 29.34 25.14
CA MET A 290 18.51 28.81 26.12
C MET A 290 18.70 29.71 27.35
N GLN A 291 18.34 31.00 27.25
CA GLN A 291 18.44 31.99 28.34
C GLN A 291 17.19 32.08 29.22
N ARG A 292 16.12 31.35 28.89
CA ARG A 292 14.84 31.31 29.62
C ARG A 292 14.77 30.06 30.47
#